data_AF-A0A9Q0K3C4-F1
#
_entry.id   AF-A0A9Q0K3C4-F1
#
_cell.length_a   1.000
_cell.length_b   1.000
_cell.length_c   1.000
_cell.angle_alpha   90.00
_cell.angle_beta   90.00
_cell.angle_gamma   90.00
#
_symmetry.space_group_name_H-M   'P 1'
#
loop_
_entity.id
_entity.type
_entity.pdbx_description
1 polymer ?
#
loop_
_entity_poly.entity_id
_entity_poly.type
_entity_poly.pdbx_seq_one_letter_code
_entity_poly.pdbx_strand_id
1 'polypeptide(L)'
;MRNGIIWVLVLVGFQFQMSTSQVPEISRKSFPEDFVFGTASSAFQYEGAVKEDGRGPTVWDKFSHSFGKIIDFSNADFAVDQYHRYNEDIQLMKDMGMDAYRFSIAWSRIFPNGSGEINQAGIDHYNNLINALLAKEFFFIYAIQSQQHGALGISLNVIWFEPISNSTEDIEATQRAQDFQLGWFLDPLIFGDYPSSMKKRVGSRLPTFSKAEGYLVKGSLDFVGINHYTTFYAKSNTTHLIGFLLNDTNADSGAVTLPFKSGHPIGERASSIWLYLVPEGIRSLMNYIKDKYGNPLVIITENGMDDPNNPFISIKDALQDTKRIKYHSSYLSNLLASIKEDGCNVRGYFAWSLLDNWEWAAGYTSRFGLYFVDYKDNLKRYPKQSVQWFKNFLTS
;
A
#
# COMPACT_ATOMS: atom_id res chain seq x y z
N MET A 1 -68.02 41.06 11.15
CA MET A 1 -67.73 39.63 11.34
C MET A 1 -66.80 39.20 10.21
N ARG A 2 -65.52 38.96 10.50
CA ARG A 2 -64.48 38.60 9.51
C ARG A 2 -64.39 37.08 9.45
N ASN A 3 -64.63 36.50 8.27
CA ASN A 3 -64.45 35.07 8.01
C ASN A 3 -62.96 34.78 7.76
N GLY A 4 -62.33 34.03 8.66
CA GLY A 4 -60.97 33.50 8.50
C GLY A 4 -61.01 32.09 7.94
N ILE A 5 -60.38 31.89 6.78
CA ILE A 5 -60.15 30.57 6.16
C ILE A 5 -58.84 30.01 6.74
N ILE A 6 -58.91 28.86 7.40
CA ILE A 6 -57.75 28.12 7.91
C ILE A 6 -57.28 27.16 6.83
N TRP A 7 -56.05 27.34 6.35
CA TRP A 7 -55.38 26.38 5.48
C TRP A 7 -54.66 25.33 6.32
N VAL A 8 -55.05 24.07 6.18
CA VAL A 8 -54.33 22.92 6.76
C VAL A 8 -53.29 22.45 5.75
N LEU A 9 -52.02 22.70 6.05
CA LEU A 9 -50.89 22.14 5.32
C LEU A 9 -50.63 20.71 5.80
N VAL A 10 -50.88 19.73 4.94
CA VAL A 10 -50.48 18.33 5.16
C VAL A 10 -49.06 18.15 4.62
N LEU A 11 -48.09 18.06 5.53
CA LEU A 11 -46.71 17.68 5.20
C LEU A 11 -46.63 16.16 5.10
N VAL A 12 -46.53 15.64 3.87
CA VAL A 12 -46.20 14.22 3.61
C VAL A 12 -44.69 14.09 3.72
N GLY A 13 -44.21 13.53 4.84
CA GLY A 13 -42.80 13.20 5.03
C GLY A 13 -42.43 11.97 4.21
N PHE A 14 -41.66 12.15 3.14
CA PHE A 14 -40.94 11.04 2.50
C PHE A 14 -39.73 10.68 3.38
N GLN A 15 -39.80 9.55 4.08
CA GLN A 15 -38.60 8.94 4.65
C GLN A 15 -37.77 8.33 3.52
N PHE A 16 -36.67 9.00 3.18
CA PHE A 16 -35.60 8.36 2.42
C PHE A 16 -34.95 7.30 3.31
N GLN A 17 -35.25 6.03 3.04
CA GLN A 17 -34.39 4.94 3.51
C GLN A 17 -33.06 5.06 2.76
N MET A 18 -32.05 5.65 3.39
CA MET A 18 -30.68 5.40 3.00
C MET A 18 -30.40 3.92 3.26
N SER A 19 -30.34 3.14 2.18
CA SER A 19 -29.72 1.81 2.21
C SER A 19 -28.27 2.00 2.60
N THR A 20 -27.96 1.84 3.88
CA THR A 20 -26.60 1.50 4.29
C THR A 20 -26.34 0.14 3.68
N SER A 21 -25.52 0.07 2.64
CA SER A 21 -25.01 -1.22 2.17
C SER A 21 -24.24 -1.81 3.35
N GLN A 22 -24.85 -2.75 4.06
CA GLN A 22 -24.14 -3.56 5.04
C GLN A 22 -23.04 -4.27 4.25
N VAL A 23 -21.79 -3.92 4.53
CA VAL A 23 -20.64 -4.65 3.98
C VAL A 23 -20.82 -6.11 4.41
N PRO A 24 -20.77 -7.08 3.49
CA PRO A 24 -20.96 -8.48 3.83
C PRO A 24 -19.99 -8.87 4.95
N GLU A 25 -20.50 -9.63 5.92
CA GLU A 25 -19.71 -10.08 7.07
C GLU A 25 -18.68 -11.11 6.60
N ILE A 26 -17.47 -10.64 6.30
CA ILE A 26 -16.33 -11.47 5.92
C ILE A 26 -15.59 -11.95 7.17
N SER A 27 -14.99 -13.13 7.08
CA SER A 27 -14.16 -13.76 8.12
C SER A 27 -12.93 -14.38 7.51
N ARG A 28 -11.95 -14.78 8.32
CA ARG A 28 -10.81 -15.59 7.89
C ARG A 28 -11.25 -16.82 7.10
N LYS A 29 -12.29 -17.53 7.55
CA LYS A 29 -12.85 -18.73 6.88
C LYS A 29 -13.44 -18.46 5.50
N SER A 30 -13.72 -17.21 5.15
CA SER A 30 -14.18 -16.86 3.81
C SER A 30 -13.05 -17.02 2.77
N PHE A 31 -11.79 -16.87 3.18
CA PHE A 31 -10.61 -16.97 2.33
C PHE A 31 -10.12 -18.43 2.18
N PRO A 32 -9.26 -18.74 1.19
CA PRO A 32 -8.58 -20.03 1.13
C PRO A 32 -7.87 -20.38 2.46
N GLU A 33 -7.81 -21.67 2.81
CA GLU A 33 -7.22 -22.13 4.07
C GLU A 33 -5.73 -21.77 4.19
N ASP A 34 -5.02 -21.72 3.06
CA ASP A 34 -3.63 -21.32 2.92
C ASP A 34 -3.42 -19.81 2.75
N PHE A 35 -4.46 -18.99 2.90
CA PHE A 35 -4.37 -17.55 2.73
C PHE A 35 -3.67 -16.89 3.93
N VAL A 36 -2.63 -16.10 3.65
CA VAL A 36 -1.78 -15.46 4.66
C VAL A 36 -2.25 -14.05 4.97
N PHE A 37 -2.54 -13.76 6.24
CA PHE A 37 -2.79 -12.40 6.70
C PHE A 37 -1.57 -11.87 7.47
N GLY A 38 -1.16 -10.64 7.18
CA GLY A 38 -0.02 -10.04 7.85
C GLY A 38 -0.08 -8.53 7.93
N THR A 39 0.99 -7.96 8.46
CA THR A 39 1.26 -6.52 8.39
C THR A 39 2.61 -6.26 7.75
N ALA A 40 2.76 -5.08 7.16
CA ALA A 40 3.98 -4.68 6.49
C ALA A 40 4.67 -3.50 7.19
N SER A 41 5.99 -3.44 7.07
CA SER A 41 6.86 -2.34 7.52
C SER A 41 8.01 -2.11 6.54
N SER A 42 8.70 -0.98 6.72
CA SER A 42 9.99 -0.72 6.08
C SER A 42 10.98 -0.18 7.12
N ALA A 43 12.25 -0.57 6.97
CA ALA A 43 13.28 -0.38 7.98
C ALA A 43 13.45 1.09 8.36
N PHE A 44 13.57 1.98 7.36
CA PHE A 44 13.78 3.40 7.62
C PHE A 44 12.58 4.07 8.29
N GLN A 45 11.36 3.60 8.00
CA GLN A 45 10.14 4.15 8.61
C GLN A 45 9.89 3.62 10.02
N TYR A 46 10.48 2.48 10.39
CA TYR A 46 10.18 1.76 11.63
C TYR A 46 11.33 1.73 12.65
N GLU A 47 12.55 1.46 12.21
CA GLU A 47 13.62 1.01 13.10
C GLU A 47 14.19 2.12 14.00
N GLY A 48 14.49 3.29 13.45
CA GLY A 48 15.26 4.32 14.16
C GLY A 48 16.73 3.88 14.33
N ALA A 49 17.35 4.22 15.47
CA ALA A 49 18.71 3.78 15.83
C ALA A 49 19.75 4.04 14.71
N VAL A 50 19.67 5.22 14.08
CA VAL A 50 20.42 5.50 12.83
C VAL A 50 21.93 5.64 13.01
N LYS A 51 22.39 5.80 14.27
CA LYS A 51 23.80 5.94 14.67
C LYS A 51 24.34 4.74 15.46
N GLU A 52 23.55 3.68 15.59
CA GLU A 52 23.88 2.54 16.43
C GLU A 52 24.47 1.38 15.63
N ASP A 53 25.27 0.57 16.30
CA ASP A 53 25.78 -0.72 15.82
C ASP A 53 26.38 -0.66 14.41
N GLY A 54 27.13 0.41 14.11
CA GLY A 54 27.88 0.56 12.87
C GLY A 54 27.04 0.81 11.62
N ARG A 55 25.75 1.13 11.73
CA ARG A 55 24.92 1.48 10.57
C ARG A 55 25.50 2.67 9.79
N GLY A 56 25.58 2.53 8.47
CA GLY A 56 25.96 3.62 7.55
C GLY A 56 24.80 4.57 7.20
N PRO A 57 25.10 5.81 6.79
CA PRO A 57 24.09 6.77 6.36
C PRO A 57 23.47 6.37 5.01
N THR A 58 22.19 6.70 4.82
CA THR A 58 21.45 6.54 3.56
C THR A 58 21.12 7.88 2.93
N VAL A 59 20.61 7.84 1.69
CA VAL A 59 20.06 9.03 1.02
C VAL A 59 18.94 9.66 1.85
N TRP A 60 18.11 8.85 2.51
CA TRP A 60 17.01 9.33 3.33
C TRP A 60 17.49 10.03 4.60
N ASP A 61 18.56 9.55 5.26
CA ASP A 61 19.16 10.26 6.39
C ASP A 61 19.55 11.69 5.97
N LYS A 62 20.20 11.85 4.82
CA LYS A 62 20.57 13.18 4.32
C LYS A 62 19.35 14.02 3.91
N PHE A 63 18.38 13.39 3.24
CA PHE A 63 17.19 14.08 2.73
C PHE A 63 16.30 14.61 3.86
N SER A 64 16.02 13.80 4.89
CA SER A 64 15.14 14.20 6.00
C SER A 64 15.74 15.30 6.88
N HIS A 65 17.08 15.37 6.98
CA HIS A 65 17.77 16.44 7.67
C HIS A 65 17.89 17.75 6.87
N SER A 66 17.50 17.74 5.60
CA SER A 66 17.52 18.94 4.76
C SER A 66 16.28 19.79 5.03
N PHE A 67 16.50 21.06 5.38
CA PHE A 67 15.43 21.99 5.74
C PHE A 67 14.33 22.07 4.66
N GLY A 68 13.07 21.95 5.09
CA GLY A 68 11.89 22.08 4.24
C GLY A 68 11.62 20.89 3.32
N LYS A 69 12.34 19.76 3.46
CA LYS A 69 12.08 18.54 2.68
C LYS A 69 10.98 17.65 3.26
N ILE A 70 10.78 17.71 4.57
CA ILE A 70 9.75 16.95 5.29
C ILE A 70 8.70 17.95 5.79
N ILE A 71 7.42 17.62 5.59
CA ILE A 71 6.28 18.53 5.81
C ILE A 71 6.24 19.06 7.25
N ASP A 72 6.54 18.21 8.24
CA ASP A 72 6.57 18.59 9.67
C ASP A 72 7.98 18.86 10.21
N PHE A 73 8.99 18.94 9.32
CA PHE A 73 10.40 19.12 9.67
C PHE A 73 10.99 18.02 10.56
N SER A 74 10.34 16.86 10.66
CA SER A 74 10.86 15.71 11.39
C SER A 74 11.89 14.90 10.58
N ASN A 75 12.52 13.92 11.24
CA ASN A 75 13.33 12.88 10.62
C ASN A 75 12.98 11.50 11.21
N ALA A 76 13.57 10.45 10.65
CA ALA A 76 13.38 9.07 11.09
C ALA A 76 14.52 8.57 12.00
N ASP A 77 15.25 9.46 12.68
CA ASP A 77 16.40 9.05 13.52
C ASP A 77 15.98 8.07 14.63
N PHE A 78 14.78 8.30 15.17
CA PHE A 78 14.13 7.44 16.16
C PHE A 78 12.97 6.63 15.57
N ALA A 79 12.31 7.12 14.51
CA ALA A 79 11.14 6.47 13.90
C ALA A 79 10.11 6.03 14.96
N VAL A 80 9.82 4.73 15.06
CA VAL A 80 9.03 4.14 16.16
C VAL A 80 9.87 3.21 17.04
N ASP A 81 11.19 3.29 16.91
CA ASP A 81 12.17 2.58 17.72
C ASP A 81 12.00 1.05 17.68
N GLN A 82 11.57 0.51 16.52
CA GLN A 82 11.43 -0.93 16.35
C GLN A 82 12.77 -1.65 16.49
N TYR A 83 13.89 -0.99 16.21
CA TYR A 83 15.22 -1.58 16.38
C TYR A 83 15.42 -2.18 17.77
N HIS A 84 14.89 -1.50 18.81
CA HIS A 84 14.93 -1.96 20.19
C HIS A 84 13.66 -2.69 20.63
N ARG A 85 12.51 -2.37 20.02
CA ARG A 85 11.18 -2.76 20.52
C ARG A 85 10.48 -3.84 19.70
N TYR A 86 11.15 -4.44 18.73
CA TYR A 86 10.53 -5.44 17.85
C TYR A 86 9.84 -6.60 18.60
N ASN A 87 10.32 -7.00 19.79
CA ASN A 87 9.66 -8.04 20.59
C ASN A 87 8.25 -7.63 21.05
N GLU A 88 8.04 -6.37 21.42
CA GLU A 88 6.72 -5.82 21.75
C GLU A 88 5.83 -5.85 20.51
N ASP A 89 6.34 -5.33 19.40
CA ASP A 89 5.59 -5.23 18.14
C ASP A 89 5.19 -6.61 17.57
N ILE A 90 6.07 -7.62 17.68
CA ILE A 90 5.75 -9.01 17.32
C ILE A 90 4.62 -9.57 18.19
N GLN A 91 4.64 -9.28 19.49
CA GLN A 91 3.57 -9.73 20.38
C GLN A 91 2.23 -9.10 20.00
N LEU A 92 2.20 -7.82 19.61
CA LEU A 92 0.99 -7.16 19.12
C LEU A 92 0.43 -7.87 17.88
N MET A 93 1.28 -8.24 16.91
CA MET A 93 0.85 -9.00 15.73
C MET A 93 0.31 -10.39 16.10
N LYS A 94 0.97 -11.11 17.02
CA LYS A 94 0.52 -12.43 17.46
C LYS A 94 -0.83 -12.34 18.17
N ASP A 95 -1.02 -11.35 19.03
CA ASP A 95 -2.27 -11.11 19.77
C ASP A 95 -3.44 -10.74 18.84
N MET A 96 -3.14 -10.24 17.63
CA MET A 96 -4.13 -9.99 16.59
C MET A 96 -4.54 -11.24 15.81
N GLY A 97 -3.71 -12.29 15.83
CA GLY A 97 -3.88 -13.47 14.97
C GLY A 97 -3.29 -13.30 13.57
N MET A 98 -2.29 -12.42 13.41
CA MET A 98 -1.55 -12.30 12.15
C MET A 98 -0.64 -13.51 11.94
N ASP A 99 -0.52 -13.95 10.69
CA ASP A 99 0.30 -15.09 10.29
C ASP A 99 1.72 -14.68 9.91
N ALA A 100 1.88 -13.52 9.28
CA ALA A 100 3.14 -13.12 8.66
C ALA A 100 3.51 -11.66 8.93
N TYR A 101 4.81 -11.38 8.87
CA TYR A 101 5.35 -10.03 8.95
C TYR A 101 6.23 -9.75 7.73
N ARG A 102 5.82 -8.78 6.91
CA ARG A 102 6.64 -8.28 5.79
C ARG A 102 7.48 -7.12 6.31
N PHE A 103 8.79 -7.30 6.37
CA PHE A 103 9.73 -6.23 6.72
C PHE A 103 10.85 -6.14 5.68
N SER A 104 11.54 -5.00 5.63
CA SER A 104 12.72 -4.82 4.79
C SER A 104 13.99 -4.89 5.63
N ILE A 105 15.10 -5.33 5.03
CA ILE A 105 16.43 -5.23 5.62
C ILE A 105 17.06 -3.89 5.21
N ALA A 106 17.54 -3.11 6.17
CA ALA A 106 18.31 -1.89 5.90
C ALA A 106 19.68 -2.28 5.34
N TRP A 107 19.88 -2.04 4.03
CA TRP A 107 21.16 -2.31 3.38
C TRP A 107 22.32 -1.65 4.15
N SER A 108 22.18 -0.39 4.58
CA SER A 108 23.23 0.31 5.31
C SER A 108 23.55 -0.24 6.70
N ARG A 109 22.73 -1.14 7.27
CA ARG A 109 23.11 -1.91 8.46
C ARG A 109 23.97 -3.12 8.12
N ILE A 110 23.77 -3.74 6.95
CA ILE A 110 24.58 -4.89 6.50
C ILE A 110 25.89 -4.42 5.87
N PHE A 111 25.82 -3.44 4.96
CA PHE A 111 26.97 -2.82 4.30
C PHE A 111 26.95 -1.31 4.55
N PRO A 112 27.60 -0.81 5.61
CA PRO A 112 27.60 0.62 5.94
C PRO A 112 28.13 1.52 4.83
N ASN A 113 29.05 1.00 4.01
CA ASN A 113 29.64 1.70 2.87
C ASN A 113 28.95 1.34 1.53
N GLY A 114 27.77 0.69 1.58
CA GLY A 114 27.01 0.21 0.42
C GLY A 114 27.54 -1.08 -0.22
N SER A 115 28.82 -1.39 -0.04
CA SER A 115 29.46 -2.64 -0.46
C SER A 115 30.71 -2.92 0.39
N GLY A 116 31.35 -4.07 0.18
CA GLY A 116 32.61 -4.41 0.84
C GLY A 116 32.40 -5.09 2.18
N GLU A 117 33.01 -4.56 3.24
CA GLU A 117 32.96 -5.17 4.57
C GLU A 117 31.53 -5.19 5.14
N ILE A 118 31.16 -6.35 5.66
CA ILE A 118 29.88 -6.57 6.31
C ILE A 118 29.97 -6.09 7.76
N ASN A 119 28.91 -5.45 8.23
CA ASN A 119 28.73 -5.13 9.63
C ASN A 119 27.96 -6.26 10.35
N GLN A 120 28.69 -7.02 11.18
CA GLN A 120 28.14 -8.19 11.86
C GLN A 120 26.98 -7.84 12.80
N ALA A 121 27.04 -6.69 13.49
CA ALA A 121 25.96 -6.29 14.39
C ALA A 121 24.62 -6.06 13.63
N GLY A 122 24.69 -5.58 12.38
CA GLY A 122 23.53 -5.50 11.50
C GLY A 122 22.96 -6.87 11.13
N ILE A 123 23.81 -7.88 10.87
CA ILE A 123 23.36 -9.26 10.66
C ILE A 123 22.69 -9.80 11.93
N ASP A 124 23.33 -9.62 13.08
CA ASP A 124 22.86 -10.14 14.36
C ASP A 124 21.49 -9.55 14.72
N HIS A 125 21.27 -8.26 14.44
CA HIS A 125 19.95 -7.62 14.59
C HIS A 125 18.86 -8.35 13.81
N TYR A 126 19.04 -8.57 12.50
CA TYR A 126 18.01 -9.23 11.68
C TYR A 126 17.86 -10.71 12.02
N ASN A 127 18.94 -11.40 12.39
CA ASN A 127 18.84 -12.77 12.90
C ASN A 127 18.01 -12.83 14.18
N ASN A 128 18.20 -11.89 15.11
CA ASN A 128 17.42 -11.81 16.34
C ASN A 128 15.95 -11.51 16.06
N LEU A 129 15.65 -10.59 15.14
CA LEU A 129 14.29 -10.29 14.69
C LEU A 129 13.61 -11.53 14.07
N ILE A 130 14.29 -12.20 13.15
CA ILE A 130 13.79 -13.42 12.49
C ILE A 130 13.56 -14.54 13.51
N ASN A 131 14.51 -14.77 14.42
CA ASN A 131 14.37 -15.78 15.47
C ASN A 131 13.19 -15.47 16.41
N ALA A 132 12.97 -14.20 16.77
CA ALA A 132 11.84 -13.78 17.60
C ALA A 132 10.48 -14.03 16.92
N LEU A 133 10.39 -13.75 15.61
CA LEU A 133 9.23 -14.06 14.78
C LEU A 133 8.97 -15.58 14.68
N LEU A 134 10.03 -16.37 14.41
CA LEU A 134 9.93 -17.84 14.36
C LEU A 134 9.50 -18.43 15.70
N ALA A 135 10.00 -17.91 16.81
CA ALA A 135 9.58 -18.33 18.15
C ALA A 135 8.10 -18.05 18.45
N LYS A 136 7.44 -17.21 17.64
CA LYS A 136 6.01 -16.90 17.69
C LYS A 136 5.24 -17.53 16.53
N GLU A 137 5.87 -18.44 15.78
CA GLU A 137 5.30 -19.21 14.67
C GLU A 137 4.82 -18.34 13.50
N PHE A 138 5.48 -17.19 13.26
CA PHE A 138 5.21 -16.41 12.06
C PHE A 138 5.65 -17.16 10.81
N PHE A 139 4.82 -17.12 9.78
CA PHE A 139 5.11 -17.65 8.46
C PHE A 139 6.10 -16.73 7.73
N PHE A 140 7.06 -17.36 7.04
CA PHE A 140 8.07 -16.68 6.25
C PHE A 140 7.99 -17.11 4.79
N ILE A 141 7.92 -16.11 3.91
CA ILE A 141 8.28 -16.27 2.50
C ILE A 141 9.71 -15.76 2.39
N TYR A 142 10.69 -16.64 2.61
CA TYR A 142 12.10 -16.34 2.34
C TYR A 142 12.50 -16.98 1.02
N ALA A 143 13.45 -16.40 0.30
CA ALA A 143 14.20 -17.11 -0.74
C ALA A 143 15.63 -16.60 -0.77
N ILE A 144 16.60 -17.50 -0.60
CA ILE A 144 17.80 -17.58 -1.44
C ILE A 144 18.14 -19.08 -1.65
N GLN A 145 18.06 -19.54 -2.92
CA GLN A 145 18.56 -20.81 -3.47
C GLN A 145 17.78 -22.13 -3.23
N SER A 146 18.05 -23.09 -4.15
CA SER A 146 17.40 -24.38 -4.38
C SER A 146 17.34 -25.37 -3.21
N GLN A 147 18.00 -25.05 -2.09
CA GLN A 147 18.03 -25.90 -0.90
C GLN A 147 16.97 -25.54 0.15
N GLN A 148 16.38 -24.34 0.09
CA GLN A 148 15.53 -23.80 1.17
C GLN A 148 14.03 -23.76 0.82
N HIS A 149 13.62 -24.25 -0.35
CA HIS A 149 12.21 -24.26 -0.81
C HIS A 149 11.49 -22.90 -0.72
N GLY A 150 12.25 -21.82 -0.85
CA GLY A 150 11.77 -20.44 -0.78
C GLY A 150 11.11 -19.92 -2.06
N ALA A 151 10.38 -18.81 -1.97
CA ALA A 151 9.80 -18.09 -3.11
C ALA A 151 10.29 -16.63 -3.18
N LEU A 152 10.65 -16.16 -4.38
CA LEU A 152 11.13 -14.81 -4.66
C LEU A 152 10.09 -14.01 -5.43
N GLY A 153 9.87 -12.76 -5.01
CA GLY A 153 8.96 -11.84 -5.66
C GLY A 153 9.44 -10.40 -5.54
N ILE A 154 8.68 -9.48 -6.14
CA ILE A 154 8.87 -8.04 -6.04
C ILE A 154 7.55 -7.37 -5.63
N SER A 155 7.60 -6.35 -4.77
CA SER A 155 6.45 -5.49 -4.46
C SER A 155 6.36 -4.32 -5.43
N LEU A 156 5.26 -4.23 -6.18
CA LEU A 156 5.00 -3.17 -7.14
C LEU A 156 3.88 -2.25 -6.62
N ASN A 157 4.12 -0.94 -6.58
CA ASN A 157 3.09 0.05 -6.27
C ASN A 157 2.17 0.24 -7.46
N VAL A 158 0.87 0.02 -7.28
CA VAL A 158 -0.11 0.07 -8.36
C VAL A 158 -1.33 0.89 -7.95
N ILE A 159 -1.47 2.05 -8.58
CA ILE A 159 -2.76 2.73 -8.72
C ILE A 159 -3.50 2.04 -9.86
N TRP A 160 -4.76 1.67 -9.62
CA TRP A 160 -5.64 1.21 -10.70
C TRP A 160 -6.22 2.43 -11.43
N PHE A 161 -6.47 2.31 -12.73
CA PHE A 161 -7.02 3.39 -13.53
C PHE A 161 -8.33 2.99 -14.21
N GLU A 162 -9.35 3.83 -14.06
CA GLU A 162 -10.60 3.74 -14.80
C GLU A 162 -10.63 4.79 -15.91
N PRO A 163 -11.12 4.48 -17.12
CA PRO A 163 -11.22 5.48 -18.17
C PRO A 163 -12.26 6.56 -17.81
N ILE A 164 -11.92 7.83 -18.02
CA ILE A 164 -12.85 8.93 -17.69
C ILE A 164 -14.11 8.89 -18.57
N SER A 165 -14.01 8.37 -19.78
CA SER A 165 -15.09 8.21 -20.75
C SER A 165 -14.91 6.94 -21.59
N ASN A 166 -15.95 6.55 -22.34
CA ASN A 166 -15.90 5.39 -23.23
C ASN A 166 -15.25 5.70 -24.60
N SER A 167 -14.56 6.84 -24.73
CA SER A 167 -13.82 7.16 -25.96
C SER A 167 -12.63 6.22 -26.12
N THR A 168 -12.31 5.87 -27.37
CA THR A 168 -11.14 5.04 -27.68
C THR A 168 -9.87 5.68 -27.13
N GLU A 169 -9.76 7.01 -27.22
CA GLU A 169 -8.60 7.77 -26.78
C GLU A 169 -8.37 7.66 -25.26
N ASP A 170 -9.44 7.73 -24.46
CA ASP A 170 -9.35 7.62 -23.00
C ASP A 170 -9.10 6.17 -22.55
N ILE A 171 -9.69 5.19 -23.24
CA ILE A 171 -9.42 3.76 -22.99
C ILE A 171 -7.94 3.46 -23.27
N GLU A 172 -7.42 3.89 -24.42
CA GLU A 172 -6.00 3.73 -24.76
C GLU A 172 -5.09 4.48 -23.78
N ALA A 173 -5.49 5.69 -23.34
CA ALA A 173 -4.73 6.44 -22.34
C ALA A 173 -4.69 5.74 -20.98
N THR A 174 -5.79 5.09 -20.60
CA THR A 174 -5.88 4.29 -19.37
C THR A 174 -4.92 3.11 -19.42
N GLN A 175 -4.88 2.39 -20.56
CA GLN A 175 -3.89 1.32 -20.74
C GLN A 175 -2.45 1.85 -20.67
N ARG A 176 -2.16 3.03 -21.24
CA ARG A 176 -0.83 3.64 -21.12
C ARG A 176 -0.49 4.03 -19.68
N ALA A 177 -1.43 4.58 -18.93
CA ALA A 177 -1.23 4.86 -17.51
C ALA A 177 -0.88 3.57 -16.74
N GLN A 178 -1.60 2.48 -17.04
CA GLN A 178 -1.34 1.17 -16.44
C GLN A 178 0.02 0.57 -16.87
N ASP A 179 0.43 0.75 -18.12
CA ASP A 179 1.74 0.32 -18.61
C ASP A 179 2.87 1.08 -17.90
N PHE A 180 2.73 2.38 -17.64
CA PHE A 180 3.73 3.18 -16.91
C PHE A 180 3.73 2.93 -15.39
N GLN A 181 2.63 2.43 -14.83
CA GLN A 181 2.51 2.13 -13.39
C GLN A 181 2.94 0.70 -13.04
N LEU A 182 2.38 -0.30 -13.73
CA LEU A 182 2.62 -1.72 -13.48
C LEU A 182 3.48 -2.35 -14.57
N GLY A 183 3.14 -2.10 -15.84
CA GLY A 183 3.81 -2.72 -16.98
C GLY A 183 5.31 -2.41 -17.04
N TRP A 184 5.73 -1.24 -16.57
CA TRP A 184 7.14 -0.81 -16.57
C TRP A 184 8.05 -1.86 -15.93
N PHE A 185 7.63 -2.41 -14.79
CA PHE A 185 8.41 -3.42 -14.08
C PHE A 185 7.90 -4.84 -14.33
N LEU A 186 6.59 -5.04 -14.48
CA LEU A 186 6.04 -6.39 -14.62
C LEU A 186 6.19 -6.97 -16.03
N ASP A 187 6.07 -6.17 -17.11
CA ASP A 187 6.26 -6.69 -18.48
C ASP A 187 7.69 -7.26 -18.67
N PRO A 188 8.79 -6.62 -18.23
CA PRO A 188 10.12 -7.23 -18.30
C PRO A 188 10.20 -8.57 -17.55
N LEU A 189 9.59 -8.66 -16.37
CA LEU A 189 9.67 -9.86 -15.53
C LEU A 189 8.83 -11.03 -16.06
N ILE A 190 7.77 -10.76 -16.84
CA ILE A 190 6.89 -11.80 -17.42
C ILE A 190 7.22 -12.09 -18.89
N PHE A 191 7.51 -11.06 -19.67
CA PHE A 191 7.68 -11.14 -21.13
C PHE A 191 9.14 -10.94 -21.59
N GLY A 192 10.01 -10.38 -20.76
CA GLY A 192 11.43 -10.14 -21.06
C GLY A 192 11.71 -8.82 -21.77
N ASP A 193 10.74 -7.91 -21.86
CA ASP A 193 10.91 -6.58 -22.47
C ASP A 193 9.88 -5.58 -21.91
N TYR A 194 10.12 -4.28 -22.10
CA TYR A 194 9.22 -3.21 -21.68
C TYR A 194 7.92 -3.15 -22.52
N PRO A 195 6.84 -2.54 -21.99
CA PRO A 195 5.62 -2.30 -22.75
C PRO A 195 5.89 -1.54 -24.05
N SER A 196 5.25 -1.95 -25.14
CA SER A 196 5.39 -1.30 -26.46
C SER A 196 4.99 0.18 -26.43
N SER A 197 3.99 0.54 -25.61
CA SER A 197 3.55 1.92 -25.41
C SER A 197 4.65 2.79 -24.78
N MET A 198 5.36 2.27 -23.79
CA MET A 198 6.48 2.93 -23.13
C MET A 198 7.65 3.12 -24.08
N LYS A 199 8.09 2.05 -24.79
CA LYS A 199 9.18 2.14 -25.76
C LYS A 199 8.92 3.21 -26.83
N LYS A 200 7.68 3.27 -27.35
CA LYS A 200 7.27 4.27 -28.34
C LYS A 200 7.31 5.71 -27.81
N ARG A 201 6.96 5.92 -26.54
CA ARG A 201 6.80 7.26 -25.94
C ARG A 201 8.08 7.80 -25.32
N VAL A 202 8.82 6.95 -24.61
CA VAL A 202 10.06 7.33 -23.93
C VAL A 202 11.23 7.37 -24.90
N GLY A 203 11.23 6.50 -25.92
CA GLY A 203 12.26 6.45 -26.95
C GLY A 203 13.63 6.11 -26.36
N SER A 204 14.66 6.83 -26.79
CA SER A 204 16.07 6.57 -26.42
C SER A 204 16.40 6.80 -24.96
N ARG A 205 15.52 7.43 -24.17
CA ARG A 205 15.70 7.56 -22.72
C ARG A 205 15.46 6.24 -21.98
N LEU A 206 14.74 5.29 -22.59
CA LEU A 206 14.51 3.97 -22.03
C LEU A 206 15.60 3.02 -22.56
N PRO A 207 16.48 2.48 -21.70
CA PRO A 207 17.45 1.47 -22.11
C PRO A 207 16.75 0.27 -22.75
N THR A 208 17.41 -0.36 -23.73
CA THR A 208 16.86 -1.56 -24.38
C THR A 208 17.48 -2.80 -23.75
N PHE A 209 16.65 -3.79 -23.42
CA PHE A 209 17.16 -5.09 -23.03
C PHE A 209 17.85 -5.77 -24.22
N SER A 210 19.08 -6.24 -24.02
CA SER A 210 19.64 -7.26 -24.90
C SER A 210 18.82 -8.55 -24.76
N LYS A 211 18.92 -9.43 -25.77
CA LYS A 211 18.25 -10.75 -25.68
C LYS A 211 18.70 -11.55 -24.45
N ALA A 212 19.97 -11.46 -24.07
CA ALA A 212 20.51 -12.15 -22.91
C ALA A 212 19.90 -11.62 -21.61
N GLU A 213 19.83 -10.29 -21.44
CA GLU A 213 19.22 -9.69 -20.26
C GLU A 213 17.72 -10.00 -20.18
N GLY A 214 17.01 -9.92 -21.32
CA GLY A 214 15.60 -10.31 -21.39
C GLY A 214 15.35 -11.75 -20.95
N TYR A 215 16.21 -12.70 -21.35
CA TYR A 215 16.12 -14.09 -20.88
C TYR A 215 16.45 -14.25 -19.39
N LEU A 216 17.31 -13.41 -18.82
CA LEU A 216 17.65 -13.47 -17.39
C LEU A 216 16.49 -13.01 -16.50
N VAL A 217 15.76 -11.98 -16.90
CA VAL A 217 14.67 -11.42 -16.07
C VAL A 217 13.33 -12.13 -16.28
N LYS A 218 13.09 -12.69 -17.47
CA LYS A 218 11.84 -13.35 -17.80
C LYS A 218 11.63 -14.60 -16.95
N GLY A 219 10.51 -14.63 -16.20
CA GLY A 219 10.16 -15.74 -15.33
C GLY A 219 11.00 -15.83 -14.05
N SER A 220 11.63 -14.73 -13.65
CA SER A 220 12.47 -14.66 -12.44
C SER A 220 11.68 -14.52 -11.13
N LEU A 221 10.35 -14.45 -11.19
CA LEU A 221 9.47 -14.32 -10.04
C LEU A 221 8.67 -15.59 -9.80
N ASP A 222 8.62 -16.04 -8.56
CA ASP A 222 7.69 -17.08 -8.09
C ASP A 222 6.31 -16.49 -7.74
N PHE A 223 6.26 -15.22 -7.36
CA PHE A 223 5.02 -14.47 -7.10
C PHE A 223 5.17 -12.98 -7.40
N VAL A 224 4.04 -12.29 -7.59
CA VAL A 224 3.95 -10.84 -7.78
C VAL A 224 3.39 -10.20 -6.51
N GLY A 225 4.18 -9.33 -5.88
CA GLY A 225 3.73 -8.50 -4.77
C GLY A 225 3.05 -7.22 -5.27
N ILE A 226 1.89 -6.89 -4.73
CA ILE A 226 1.13 -5.70 -5.12
C ILE A 226 0.88 -4.82 -3.90
N ASN A 227 1.35 -3.57 -3.98
CA ASN A 227 0.97 -2.49 -3.08
C ASN A 227 -0.14 -1.71 -3.77
N HIS A 228 -1.38 -1.83 -3.29
CA HIS A 228 -2.52 -1.16 -3.90
C HIS A 228 -3.30 -0.39 -2.83
N TYR A 229 -3.62 0.87 -3.10
CA TYR A 229 -4.21 1.77 -2.12
C TYR A 229 -5.45 2.52 -2.62
N THR A 230 -5.53 2.78 -3.92
CA THR A 230 -6.51 3.67 -4.53
C THR A 230 -6.65 3.42 -6.04
N THR A 231 -7.72 3.99 -6.61
CA THR A 231 -7.98 4.05 -8.05
C THR A 231 -8.15 5.49 -8.47
N PHE A 232 -7.68 5.86 -9.67
CA PHE A 232 -7.92 7.17 -10.30
C PHE A 232 -8.62 7.03 -11.65
N TYR A 233 -9.18 8.12 -12.16
CA TYR A 233 -9.54 8.21 -13.57
C TYR A 233 -8.31 8.51 -14.41
N ALA A 234 -8.26 7.96 -15.63
CA ALA A 234 -7.30 8.32 -16.65
C ALA A 234 -8.00 8.86 -17.90
N LYS A 235 -7.35 9.81 -18.57
CA LYS A 235 -7.82 10.37 -19.85
C LYS A 235 -6.66 10.70 -20.77
N SER A 236 -6.93 10.77 -22.06
CA SER A 236 -5.91 11.16 -23.03
C SER A 236 -5.46 12.59 -22.78
N ASN A 237 -4.13 12.81 -22.72
CA ASN A 237 -3.59 14.16 -22.68
C ASN A 237 -3.55 14.73 -24.10
N THR A 238 -4.46 15.66 -24.41
CA THR A 238 -4.52 16.36 -25.69
C THR A 238 -3.59 17.58 -25.76
N THR A 239 -2.90 17.92 -24.66
CA THR A 239 -2.03 19.10 -24.59
C THR A 239 -0.56 18.72 -24.45
N HIS A 240 0.31 19.32 -25.27
CA HIS A 240 1.77 19.17 -25.11
C HIS A 240 2.32 19.92 -23.88
N LEU A 241 1.50 20.73 -23.21
CA LEU A 241 1.92 21.63 -22.12
C LEU A 241 2.39 20.85 -20.89
N ILE A 242 1.66 19.79 -20.49
CA ILE A 242 2.05 18.91 -19.38
C ILE A 242 3.36 18.18 -19.69
N GLY A 243 3.53 17.72 -20.94
CA GLY A 243 4.76 17.08 -21.42
C GLY A 243 5.98 18.00 -21.37
N PHE A 244 5.79 19.27 -21.75
CA PHE A 244 6.84 20.29 -21.71
C PHE A 244 7.19 20.74 -20.29
N LEU A 245 6.20 20.86 -19.40
CA LEU A 245 6.39 21.43 -18.07
C LEU A 245 6.87 20.43 -17.01
N LEU A 246 6.40 19.18 -17.04
CA LEU A 246 6.69 18.22 -15.97
C LEU A 246 7.93 17.38 -16.23
N ASN A 247 8.28 17.11 -17.50
CA ASN A 247 9.40 16.24 -17.91
C ASN A 247 9.57 15.00 -17.01
N ASP A 248 8.45 14.36 -16.67
CA ASP A 248 8.36 13.23 -15.75
C ASP A 248 7.66 12.02 -16.39
N THR A 249 7.55 10.93 -15.63
CA THR A 249 6.94 9.68 -16.10
C THR A 249 5.45 9.83 -16.43
N ASN A 250 4.73 10.72 -15.73
CA ASN A 250 3.31 10.98 -15.99
C ASN A 250 3.14 11.66 -17.34
N ALA A 251 3.96 12.67 -17.64
CA ALA A 251 4.03 13.31 -18.94
C ALA A 251 4.31 12.31 -20.07
N ASP A 252 5.27 11.40 -19.86
CA ASP A 252 5.65 10.39 -20.85
C ASP A 252 4.51 9.43 -21.20
N SER A 253 3.67 9.05 -20.23
CA SER A 253 2.50 8.19 -20.47
C SER A 253 1.51 8.79 -21.48
N GLY A 254 1.49 10.13 -21.60
CA GLY A 254 0.47 10.85 -22.38
C GLY A 254 -0.95 10.61 -21.87
N ALA A 255 -1.09 10.33 -20.58
CA ALA A 255 -2.35 10.24 -19.87
C ALA A 255 -2.37 11.30 -18.76
N VAL A 256 -3.55 11.86 -18.50
CA VAL A 256 -3.80 12.68 -17.30
C VAL A 256 -4.56 11.79 -16.33
N THR A 257 -4.00 11.59 -15.13
CA THR A 257 -4.61 10.79 -14.08
C THR A 257 -5.11 11.69 -12.95
N LEU A 258 -6.38 11.56 -12.57
CA LEU A 258 -7.01 12.42 -11.58
C LEU A 258 -8.02 11.62 -10.75
N PRO A 259 -8.14 11.89 -9.44
CA PRO A 259 -9.17 11.29 -8.62
C PRO A 259 -10.56 11.95 -8.80
N PHE A 260 -10.79 12.72 -9.86
CA PHE A 260 -12.02 13.47 -10.06
C PHE A 260 -12.60 13.28 -11.47
N LYS A 261 -13.92 13.16 -11.56
CA LYS A 261 -14.69 13.18 -12.81
C LYS A 261 -15.82 14.19 -12.67
N SER A 262 -15.88 15.17 -13.59
CA SER A 262 -16.88 16.24 -13.58
C SER A 262 -17.02 16.95 -12.23
N GLY A 263 -15.88 17.24 -11.58
CA GLY A 263 -15.82 17.91 -10.26
C GLY A 263 -16.13 17.02 -9.05
N HIS A 264 -16.46 15.74 -9.25
CA HIS A 264 -16.77 14.80 -8.18
C HIS A 264 -15.61 13.85 -7.94
N PRO A 265 -15.18 13.64 -6.67
CA PRO A 265 -14.12 12.68 -6.37
C PRO A 265 -14.57 11.25 -6.67
N ILE A 266 -13.64 10.40 -7.06
CA ILE A 266 -13.87 8.98 -7.38
C ILE A 266 -14.31 8.16 -6.16
N GLY A 267 -13.95 8.61 -4.96
CA GLY A 267 -14.32 7.99 -3.70
C GLY A 267 -14.15 8.96 -2.52
N GLU A 268 -14.44 8.48 -1.32
CA GLU A 268 -14.16 9.23 -0.10
C GLU A 268 -12.65 9.37 0.08
N ARG A 269 -12.15 10.58 0.41
CA ARG A 269 -10.71 10.81 0.62
C ARG A 269 -10.29 10.41 2.04
N ALA A 270 -9.10 9.81 2.17
CA ALA A 270 -8.43 9.65 3.45
C ALA A 270 -7.72 10.96 3.87
N SER A 271 -6.73 10.90 4.76
CA SER A 271 -5.97 12.08 5.16
C SER A 271 -5.06 12.58 4.03
N SER A 272 -4.35 11.66 3.38
CA SER A 272 -3.49 11.97 2.24
C SER A 272 -4.27 12.51 1.03
N ILE A 273 -3.69 13.47 0.31
CA ILE A 273 -4.34 14.11 -0.85
C ILE A 273 -4.53 13.15 -2.03
N TRP A 274 -3.72 12.09 -2.08
CA TRP A 274 -3.68 11.11 -3.16
C TRP A 274 -4.52 9.86 -2.88
N LEU A 275 -4.93 9.62 -1.63
CA LEU A 275 -5.56 8.35 -1.23
C LEU A 275 -7.09 8.49 -1.17
N TYR A 276 -7.78 7.76 -2.04
CA TYR A 276 -9.24 7.71 -2.10
C TYR A 276 -9.72 6.26 -1.92
N LEU A 277 -10.84 6.11 -1.21
CA LEU A 277 -11.45 4.82 -0.92
C LEU A 277 -12.23 4.34 -2.15
N VAL A 278 -11.59 3.49 -2.97
CA VAL A 278 -12.18 2.90 -4.18
C VAL A 278 -11.93 1.38 -4.18
N PRO A 279 -12.63 0.63 -3.30
CA PRO A 279 -12.34 -0.78 -3.06
C PRO A 279 -12.57 -1.68 -4.28
N GLU A 280 -13.44 -1.30 -5.21
CA GLU A 280 -13.68 -2.04 -6.46
C GLU A 280 -12.42 -2.13 -7.32
N GLY A 281 -11.52 -1.14 -7.19
CA GLY A 281 -10.26 -1.09 -7.92
C GLY A 281 -9.33 -2.27 -7.69
N ILE A 282 -9.32 -2.85 -6.47
CA ILE A 282 -8.48 -4.01 -6.20
C ILE A 282 -8.97 -5.23 -7.00
N ARG A 283 -10.29 -5.40 -7.14
CA ARG A 283 -10.89 -6.49 -7.93
C ARG A 283 -10.58 -6.30 -9.41
N SER A 284 -10.73 -5.08 -9.93
CA SER A 284 -10.36 -4.75 -11.32
C SER A 284 -8.87 -5.02 -11.59
N LEU A 285 -7.99 -4.61 -10.68
CA LEU A 285 -6.55 -4.84 -10.79
C LEU A 285 -6.20 -6.33 -10.77
N MET A 286 -6.81 -7.12 -9.89
CA MET A 286 -6.55 -8.58 -9.85
C MET A 286 -7.01 -9.26 -11.14
N ASN A 287 -8.16 -8.88 -11.70
CA ASN A 287 -8.63 -9.38 -12.98
C ASN A 287 -7.69 -8.98 -14.13
N TYR A 288 -7.23 -7.73 -14.16
CA TYR A 288 -6.23 -7.30 -15.15
C TYR A 288 -4.95 -8.13 -15.06
N ILE A 289 -4.45 -8.39 -13.84
CA ILE A 289 -3.24 -9.20 -13.66
C ILE A 289 -3.46 -10.63 -14.15
N LYS A 290 -4.62 -11.22 -13.80
CA LYS A 290 -5.04 -12.55 -14.24
C LYS A 290 -5.05 -12.64 -15.76
N ASP A 291 -5.74 -11.72 -16.43
CA ASP A 291 -6.01 -11.80 -17.86
C ASP A 291 -4.79 -11.41 -18.70
N LYS A 292 -4.01 -10.40 -18.29
CA LYS A 292 -2.82 -9.94 -19.04
C LYS A 292 -1.59 -10.82 -18.81
N TYR A 293 -1.34 -11.27 -17.59
CA TYR A 293 -0.09 -11.94 -17.22
C TYR A 293 -0.24 -13.44 -16.94
N GLY A 294 -1.39 -14.04 -17.25
CA GLY A 294 -1.58 -15.49 -17.15
C GLY A 294 -1.81 -15.99 -15.72
N ASN A 295 -2.50 -15.21 -14.88
CA ASN A 295 -2.87 -15.55 -13.51
C ASN A 295 -1.71 -15.99 -12.60
N PRO A 296 -0.62 -15.20 -12.51
CA PRO A 296 0.48 -15.52 -11.61
C PRO A 296 -0.01 -15.52 -10.15
N LEU A 297 0.74 -16.16 -9.26
CA LEU A 297 0.52 -16.03 -7.82
C LEU A 297 0.71 -14.57 -7.40
N VAL A 298 -0.30 -13.98 -6.77
CA VAL A 298 -0.29 -12.61 -6.26
C VAL A 298 -0.35 -12.59 -4.73
N ILE A 299 0.41 -11.68 -4.14
CA ILE A 299 0.32 -11.31 -2.72
C ILE A 299 0.07 -9.81 -2.64
N ILE A 300 -0.98 -9.39 -1.94
CA ILE A 300 -1.18 -7.98 -1.63
C ILE A 300 -0.19 -7.61 -0.53
N THR A 301 0.97 -7.06 -0.91
CA THR A 301 2.07 -6.77 0.00
C THR A 301 1.88 -5.50 0.81
N GLU A 302 1.01 -4.60 0.37
CA GLU A 302 0.52 -3.45 1.14
C GLU A 302 -0.90 -3.04 0.70
N ASN A 303 -1.76 -2.75 1.68
CA ASN A 303 -3.04 -2.07 1.50
C ASN A 303 -3.43 -1.37 2.81
N GLY A 304 -3.92 -0.13 2.76
CA GLY A 304 -4.28 0.62 3.96
C GLY A 304 -4.70 2.06 3.69
N MET A 305 -4.97 2.81 4.76
CA MET A 305 -5.30 4.24 4.69
C MET A 305 -4.72 5.00 5.88
N ASP A 306 -4.57 6.31 5.71
CA ASP A 306 -4.05 7.20 6.74
C ASP A 306 -5.08 8.12 7.39
N ASP A 307 -4.92 8.27 8.70
CA ASP A 307 -5.57 9.32 9.47
C ASP A 307 -4.60 10.51 9.66
N PRO A 308 -5.10 11.73 9.87
CA PRO A 308 -4.22 12.88 10.14
C PRO A 308 -3.64 12.81 11.55
N ASN A 309 -2.36 13.12 11.69
CA ASN A 309 -1.77 13.42 13.00
C ASN A 309 -2.00 14.89 13.36
N ASN A 310 -3.16 15.17 13.95
CA ASN A 310 -3.57 16.52 14.31
C ASN A 310 -3.49 16.72 15.84
N PRO A 311 -2.77 17.75 16.34
CA PRO A 311 -2.65 18.02 17.78
C PRO A 311 -3.98 18.35 18.47
N PHE A 312 -5.03 18.68 17.71
CA PHE A 312 -6.37 18.94 18.22
C PHE A 312 -7.24 17.68 18.35
N ILE A 313 -6.77 16.52 17.89
CA ILE A 313 -7.46 15.24 18.05
C ILE A 313 -6.96 14.58 19.33
N SER A 314 -7.87 14.28 20.27
CA SER A 314 -7.52 13.56 21.48
C SER A 314 -7.14 12.11 21.15
N ILE A 315 -6.31 11.46 21.98
CA ILE A 315 -5.99 10.03 21.79
C ILE A 315 -7.28 9.21 21.76
N LYS A 316 -8.25 9.49 22.66
CA LYS A 316 -9.54 8.81 22.69
C LYS A 316 -10.27 8.84 21.34
N ASP A 317 -10.20 9.95 20.62
CA ASP A 317 -10.84 10.08 19.30
C ASP A 317 -9.97 9.48 18.19
N ALA A 318 -8.65 9.61 18.27
CA ALA A 318 -7.70 9.00 17.33
C ALA A 318 -7.77 7.46 17.33
N LEU A 319 -8.15 6.85 18.45
CA LEU A 319 -8.36 5.40 18.55
C LEU A 319 -9.69 4.94 17.91
N GLN A 320 -10.62 5.83 17.58
CA GLN A 320 -11.93 5.51 16.98
C GLN A 320 -11.89 5.57 15.44
N ASP A 321 -11.06 4.73 14.84
CA ASP A 321 -10.75 4.74 13.41
C ASP A 321 -11.74 3.92 12.53
N THR A 322 -13.03 4.19 12.69
CA THR A 322 -14.10 3.48 11.95
C THR A 322 -13.97 3.55 10.43
N LYS A 323 -13.38 4.63 9.90
CA LYS A 323 -13.08 4.76 8.46
C LYS A 323 -12.06 3.73 8.00
N ARG A 324 -11.04 3.44 8.81
CA ARG A 324 -10.03 2.41 8.52
C ARG A 324 -10.63 1.02 8.52
N ILE A 325 -11.56 0.74 9.44
CA ILE A 325 -12.35 -0.50 9.44
C ILE A 325 -13.09 -0.65 8.11
N LYS A 326 -13.86 0.39 7.71
CA LYS A 326 -14.60 0.41 6.44
C LYS A 326 -13.68 0.23 5.23
N TYR A 327 -12.48 0.84 5.24
CA TYR A 327 -11.47 0.66 4.21
C TYR A 327 -11.09 -0.83 4.09
N HIS A 328 -10.55 -1.43 5.15
CA HIS A 328 -10.06 -2.81 5.09
C HIS A 328 -11.20 -3.80 4.80
N SER A 329 -12.37 -3.63 5.41
CA SER A 329 -13.50 -4.53 5.19
C SER A 329 -13.98 -4.51 3.72
N SER A 330 -14.03 -3.33 3.10
CA SER A 330 -14.49 -3.19 1.71
C SER A 330 -13.45 -3.66 0.68
N TYR A 331 -12.16 -3.38 0.90
CA TYR A 331 -11.07 -3.89 0.06
C TYR A 331 -10.94 -5.41 0.17
N LEU A 332 -10.99 -5.98 1.38
CA LEU A 332 -10.97 -7.44 1.57
C LEU A 332 -12.19 -8.13 0.95
N SER A 333 -13.38 -7.51 1.01
CA SER A 333 -14.58 -8.06 0.34
C SER A 333 -14.41 -8.11 -1.18
N ASN A 334 -13.85 -7.06 -1.79
CA ASN A 334 -13.57 -7.04 -3.22
C ASN A 334 -12.44 -8.01 -3.62
N LEU A 335 -11.41 -8.12 -2.78
CA LEU A 335 -10.35 -9.10 -2.97
C LEU A 335 -10.89 -10.53 -2.90
N LEU A 336 -11.74 -10.83 -1.92
CA LEU A 336 -12.41 -12.11 -1.79
C LEU A 336 -13.25 -12.44 -3.03
N ALA A 337 -14.03 -11.47 -3.53
CA ALA A 337 -14.80 -11.64 -4.75
C ALA A 337 -13.89 -11.93 -5.96
N SER A 338 -12.75 -11.24 -6.09
CA SER A 338 -11.77 -11.54 -7.15
C SER A 338 -11.24 -12.98 -7.10
N ILE A 339 -11.09 -13.55 -5.89
CA ILE A 339 -10.61 -14.93 -5.69
C ILE A 339 -11.73 -15.94 -5.98
N LYS A 340 -12.91 -15.76 -5.36
CA LYS A 340 -13.99 -16.75 -5.35
C LYS A 340 -14.86 -16.71 -6.60
N GLU A 341 -15.13 -15.51 -7.12
CA GLU A 341 -16.03 -15.31 -8.26
C GLU A 341 -15.23 -15.23 -9.55
N ASP A 342 -14.07 -14.55 -9.54
CA ASP A 342 -13.32 -14.30 -10.77
C ASP A 342 -12.12 -15.25 -10.98
N GLY A 343 -11.76 -16.07 -9.99
CA GLY A 343 -10.67 -17.05 -10.11
C GLY A 343 -9.25 -16.46 -10.10
N CYS A 344 -9.07 -15.25 -9.53
CA CYS A 344 -7.74 -14.64 -9.40
C CYS A 344 -6.88 -15.38 -8.37
N ASN A 345 -5.62 -15.65 -8.70
CA ASN A 345 -4.70 -16.41 -7.86
C ASN A 345 -4.02 -15.54 -6.80
N VAL A 346 -4.78 -15.12 -5.78
CA VAL A 346 -4.26 -14.34 -4.64
C VAL A 346 -4.10 -15.23 -3.40
N ARG A 347 -2.99 -15.09 -2.66
CA ARG A 347 -2.72 -15.89 -1.44
C ARG A 347 -2.32 -15.12 -0.19
N GLY A 348 -2.25 -13.80 -0.25
CA GLY A 348 -1.98 -13.05 0.97
C GLY A 348 -2.41 -11.60 0.94
N TYR A 349 -2.59 -11.06 2.14
CA TYR A 349 -2.96 -9.68 2.39
C TYR A 349 -2.18 -9.11 3.57
N PHE A 350 -1.40 -8.07 3.29
CA PHE A 350 -0.58 -7.38 4.28
C PHE A 350 -1.08 -5.97 4.47
N ALA A 351 -1.62 -5.69 5.66
CA ALA A 351 -2.05 -4.34 6.02
C ALA A 351 -0.83 -3.41 6.12
N TRP A 352 -0.90 -2.26 5.45
CA TRP A 352 -0.01 -1.13 5.69
C TRP A 352 -0.71 -0.16 6.66
N SER A 353 -0.36 -0.17 7.94
CA SER A 353 0.71 -0.95 8.58
C SER A 353 0.36 -1.32 10.03
N LEU A 354 1.23 -2.06 10.74
CA LEU A 354 0.98 -2.39 12.14
C LEU A 354 0.92 -1.13 13.01
N LEU A 355 1.89 -0.23 12.85
CA LEU A 355 2.10 0.95 13.69
C LEU A 355 2.02 2.24 12.87
N ASP A 356 1.51 3.30 13.50
CA ASP A 356 1.76 4.65 12.97
C ASP A 356 3.27 4.85 12.93
N ASN A 357 3.81 5.30 11.80
CA ASN A 357 5.24 5.34 11.55
C ASN A 357 5.66 6.66 10.88
N TRP A 358 6.93 6.77 10.49
CA TRP A 358 7.44 7.95 9.78
C TRP A 358 7.19 7.83 8.27
N GLU A 359 6.20 8.56 7.75
CA GLU A 359 5.69 8.42 6.39
C GLU A 359 6.43 9.33 5.38
N TRP A 360 7.72 9.06 5.19
CA TRP A 360 8.55 9.70 4.15
C TRP A 360 8.49 11.24 4.21
N ALA A 361 8.17 11.91 3.09
CA ALA A 361 8.05 13.36 3.01
C ALA A 361 6.91 13.93 3.88
N ALA A 362 5.93 13.10 4.27
CA ALA A 362 4.88 13.49 5.21
C ALA A 362 5.35 13.45 6.68
N GLY A 363 6.51 12.86 6.97
CA GLY A 363 7.00 12.72 8.33
C GLY A 363 5.99 12.00 9.23
N TYR A 364 5.74 12.53 10.42
CA TYR A 364 4.75 11.97 11.34
C TYR A 364 3.34 12.54 11.15
N THR A 365 3.07 13.30 10.08
CA THR A 365 1.74 13.91 9.85
C THR A 365 0.67 12.92 9.41
N SER A 366 1.06 11.74 8.93
CA SER A 366 0.20 10.70 8.39
C SER A 366 0.27 9.44 9.25
N ARG A 367 -0.89 8.88 9.62
CA ARG A 367 -1.02 7.75 10.56
C ARG A 367 -1.61 6.53 9.88
N PHE A 368 -0.76 5.65 9.36
CA PHE A 368 -1.14 4.41 8.67
C PHE A 368 -1.29 3.18 9.58
N GLY A 369 -1.01 3.26 10.89
CA GLY A 369 -1.00 2.10 11.77
C GLY A 369 -2.36 1.58 12.21
N LEU A 370 -2.48 0.28 12.43
CA LEU A 370 -3.55 -0.29 13.25
C LEU A 370 -3.39 0.10 14.73
N TYR A 371 -2.15 0.29 15.19
CA TYR A 371 -1.83 0.86 16.48
C TYR A 371 -1.44 2.33 16.36
N PHE A 372 -2.00 3.14 17.23
CA PHE A 372 -1.57 4.51 17.45
C PHE A 372 -0.24 4.51 18.20
N VAL A 373 0.77 5.18 17.66
CA VAL A 373 2.05 5.42 18.37
C VAL A 373 2.04 6.82 18.95
N ASP A 374 2.18 6.92 20.27
CA ASP A 374 2.31 8.18 20.97
C ASP A 374 3.75 8.69 20.91
N TYR A 375 4.01 9.56 19.93
CA TYR A 375 5.32 10.19 19.73
C TYR A 375 5.77 11.08 20.89
N LYS A 376 4.90 11.39 21.86
CA LYS A 376 5.20 12.23 23.03
C LYS A 376 5.28 11.45 24.33
N ASP A 377 4.77 10.21 24.37
CA ASP A 377 4.78 9.31 25.53
C ASP A 377 5.61 8.06 25.25
N ASN A 378 6.93 8.25 25.10
CA ASN A 378 7.91 7.15 24.95
C ASN A 378 7.53 6.12 23.86
N LEU A 379 6.94 6.59 22.76
CA LEU A 379 6.52 5.78 21.62
C LEU A 379 5.54 4.66 22.00
N LYS A 380 4.69 4.86 23.01
CA LYS A 380 3.75 3.83 23.47
C LYS A 380 2.74 3.48 22.39
N ARG A 381 2.46 2.18 22.22
CA ARG A 381 1.49 1.64 21.25
C ARG A 381 0.11 1.51 21.90
N TYR A 382 -0.91 2.10 21.29
CA TYR A 382 -2.31 2.01 21.71
C TYR A 382 -3.15 1.37 20.59
N PRO A 383 -3.92 0.30 20.87
CA PRO A 383 -4.74 -0.33 19.83
C PRO A 383 -5.88 0.60 19.41
N LYS A 384 -6.02 0.86 18.11
CA LYS A 384 -7.20 1.53 17.55
C LYS A 384 -8.36 0.53 17.45
N GLN A 385 -9.57 0.99 17.15
CA GLN A 385 -10.75 0.13 16.97
C GLN A 385 -10.54 -0.90 15.85
N SER A 386 -9.79 -0.56 14.81
CA SER A 386 -9.39 -1.48 13.75
C SER A 386 -8.65 -2.72 14.24
N VAL A 387 -7.88 -2.63 15.35
CA VAL A 387 -7.24 -3.81 15.97
C VAL A 387 -8.30 -4.80 16.45
N GLN A 388 -9.37 -4.33 17.10
CA GLN A 388 -10.43 -5.22 17.56
C GLN A 388 -11.20 -5.82 16.39
N TRP A 389 -11.42 -5.06 15.32
CA TRP A 389 -12.05 -5.58 14.11
C TRP A 389 -11.20 -6.69 13.46
N PHE A 390 -9.90 -6.46 13.28
CA PHE A 390 -8.99 -7.49 12.74
C PHE A 390 -8.92 -8.72 13.65
N LYS A 391 -8.87 -8.55 14.98
CA LYS A 391 -8.93 -9.69 15.92
C LYS A 391 -10.15 -10.55 15.70
N ASN A 392 -11.33 -9.93 15.59
CA ASN A 392 -12.57 -10.66 15.34
C ASN A 392 -12.54 -11.35 13.97
N PHE A 393 -12.13 -10.62 12.92
CA PHE A 393 -12.02 -11.15 11.56
C PHE A 393 -11.06 -12.34 11.44
N LEU A 394 -9.92 -12.30 12.13
CA LEU A 394 -8.87 -13.32 12.06
C LEU A 394 -9.15 -14.54 12.94
N THR A 395 -10.00 -14.41 13.97
CA THR A 395 -10.34 -15.50 14.89
C THR A 395 -11.67 -16.19 14.58
N SER A 396 -12.51 -15.57 13.74
CA SER A 396 -13.84 -16.06 13.34
C SER A 396 -13.83 -17.25 12.39
#